data_AF-A0A220S888-F1
#
_entry.id   AF-A0A220S888-F1
#
_cell.length_a   1.000
_cell.length_b   1.000
_cell.length_c   1.000
_cell.angle_alpha   90.00
_cell.angle_beta   90.00
_cell.angle_gamma   90.00
#
_symmetry.space_group_name_H-M   'P 1'
#
loop_
_entity.id
_entity.type
_entity.pdbx_description
1 polymer ?
#
loop_
_entity_poly.entity_id
_entity_poly.type
_entity_poly.pdbx_seq_one_letter_code
_entity_poly.pdbx_strand_id
1 'polypeptide(L)'
;MDELLIKRSADLLVIDMLEAAYRIECVKKITLSFDEFCRVVGKDRSSIHKLLKNKLLPENIVLGGYENRKQKTKVLFDTEKVLEWLRNQKETEFAHKVFRI
;
A
#
# COMPACT_ATOMS: atom_id res chain seq x y z
N MET A 1 8.24 9.32 -5.14
CA MET A 1 7.40 8.85 -4.01
C MET A 1 8.06 9.16 -2.66
N ASP A 2 9.39 9.04 -2.53
CA ASP A 2 10.15 9.44 -1.32
C ASP A 2 10.00 10.93 -0.94
N GLU A 3 9.89 11.83 -1.92
CA GLU A 3 9.85 13.28 -1.65
C GLU A 3 8.55 13.77 -0.99
N LEU A 4 7.43 13.08 -1.19
CA LEU A 4 6.11 13.52 -0.73
C LEU A 4 5.95 13.47 0.80
N LEU A 5 6.72 12.62 1.49
CA LEU A 5 6.67 12.49 2.95
C LEU A 5 7.61 13.46 3.67
N ILE A 6 8.56 14.04 2.94
CA ILE A 6 9.62 14.90 3.49
C ILE A 6 9.31 16.37 3.21
N LYS A 7 8.59 16.67 2.12
CA LYS A 7 8.22 18.04 1.73
C LYS A 7 7.15 18.64 2.64
N ARG A 8 7.26 19.94 2.91
CA ARG A 8 6.19 20.69 3.56
C ARG A 8 4.99 20.71 2.62
N SER A 9 3.78 20.74 3.18
CA SER A 9 2.54 20.83 2.39
C SER A 9 2.58 22.02 1.41
N ALA A 10 3.22 23.12 1.80
CA ALA A 10 3.42 24.30 0.95
C ALA A 10 4.22 24.04 -0.35
N ASP A 11 5.02 22.98 -0.41
CA ASP A 11 5.86 22.65 -1.57
C ASP A 11 5.18 21.64 -2.53
N LEU A 12 3.94 21.24 -2.24
CA LEU A 12 3.17 20.30 -3.04
C LEU A 12 2.30 21.02 -4.07
N LEU A 13 2.24 20.49 -5.29
CA LEU A 13 1.26 20.96 -6.26
C LEU A 13 -0.15 20.56 -5.79
N VAL A 14 -1.16 21.31 -6.21
CA VAL A 14 -2.56 21.01 -5.90
C VAL A 14 -2.94 19.57 -6.30
N ILE A 15 -2.38 19.07 -7.41
CA ILE A 15 -2.60 17.69 -7.86
C ILE A 15 -2.03 16.66 -6.87
N ASP A 16 -0.86 16.93 -6.28
CA ASP A 16 -0.24 16.07 -5.29
C ASP A 16 -1.07 16.04 -3.99
N MET A 17 -1.62 17.20 -3.60
CA MET A 17 -2.51 17.32 -2.45
C MET A 17 -3.81 16.54 -2.65
N LEU A 18 -4.40 16.62 -3.84
CA LEU A 18 -5.61 15.86 -4.19
C LEU A 18 -5.34 14.35 -4.19
N GLU A 19 -4.19 13.92 -4.71
CA GLU A 19 -3.80 12.51 -4.67
C GLU A 19 -3.60 12.02 -3.23
N ALA A 20 -2.98 12.84 -2.38
CA ALA A 20 -2.83 12.53 -0.96
C ALA A 20 -4.18 12.44 -0.24
N ALA A 21 -5.09 13.40 -0.47
CA ALA A 21 -6.42 13.42 0.12
C ALA A 21 -7.24 12.18 -0.28
N TYR A 22 -7.18 11.80 -1.56
CA TYR A 22 -7.84 10.60 -2.06
C TYR A 22 -7.31 9.32 -1.39
N ARG A 23 -5.98 9.20 -1.22
CA ARG A 23 -5.38 8.07 -0.51
C ARG A 23 -5.82 8.01 0.95
N ILE A 24 -5.87 9.15 1.64
CA ILE A 24 -6.38 9.24 3.02
C ILE A 24 -7.83 8.76 3.09
N GLU A 25 -8.67 9.15 2.12
CA GLU A 25 -10.06 8.74 2.06
C GLU A 25 -10.20 7.21 1.87
N CYS A 26 -9.40 6.61 0.98
CA CYS A 26 -9.39 5.16 0.80
C CYS A 26 -9.03 4.42 2.10
N VAL A 27 -8.12 4.97 2.88
CA VAL A 27 -7.62 4.39 4.13
C VAL A 27 -8.62 4.51 5.29
N LYS A 28 -9.66 5.35 5.18
CA LYS A 28 -10.74 5.41 6.18
C LYS A 28 -11.62 4.15 6.20
N LYS A 29 -11.57 3.33 5.14
CA LYS A 29 -12.33 2.09 5.05
C LYS A 29 -11.61 0.98 5.81
N ILE A 30 -12.38 0.08 6.44
CA ILE A 30 -11.83 -1.08 7.16
C ILE A 30 -11.11 -2.04 6.20
N THR A 31 -11.60 -2.14 4.96
CA THR A 31 -11.01 -2.99 3.93
C THR A 31 -10.76 -2.23 2.63
N LEU A 32 -9.71 -2.64 1.91
CA LEU A 32 -9.39 -2.16 0.57
C LEU A 32 -9.71 -3.24 -0.47
N SER A 33 -10.32 -2.84 -1.57
CA SER A 33 -10.35 -3.65 -2.79
C SER A 33 -8.97 -3.74 -3.44
N PHE A 34 -8.79 -4.68 -4.37
CA PHE A 34 -7.54 -4.83 -5.12
C PHE A 34 -7.08 -3.54 -5.81
N ASP A 35 -8.00 -2.77 -6.38
CA ASP A 35 -7.66 -1.52 -7.07
C ASP A 35 -7.27 -0.41 -6.10
N GLU A 36 -7.97 -0.31 -4.96
CA GLU A 36 -7.60 0.62 -3.88
C GLU A 36 -6.25 0.26 -3.29
N PHE A 37 -5.98 -1.03 -3.07
CA PHE A 37 -4.68 -1.51 -2.60
C PHE A 37 -3.55 -1.16 -3.58
N CYS A 38 -3.73 -1.38 -4.88
CA CYS A 38 -2.75 -0.98 -5.90
C CYS A 38 -2.43 0.53 -5.82
N ARG A 39 -3.46 1.37 -5.63
CA ARG A 39 -3.30 2.82 -5.52
C ARG A 39 -2.62 3.26 -4.23
N VAL A 40 -3.00 2.67 -3.09
CA VAL A 40 -2.40 2.98 -1.77
C VAL A 40 -0.92 2.59 -1.74
N VAL A 41 -0.58 1.43 -2.30
CA VAL A 41 0.82 0.98 -2.39
C VAL A 41 1.59 1.70 -3.51
N GLY A 42 0.89 2.30 -4.48
CA GLY A 42 1.50 2.97 -5.63
C GLY A 42 2.16 2.00 -6.61
N LYS A 43 1.64 0.78 -6.73
CA LYS A 43 2.15 -0.26 -7.64
C LYS A 43 1.08 -0.68 -8.63
N ASP A 44 1.52 -1.08 -9.83
CA ASP A 44 0.64 -1.60 -10.86
C ASP A 44 0.08 -2.98 -10.50
N ARG A 45 -1.05 -3.34 -11.13
CA ARG A 45 -1.73 -4.62 -10.89
C ARG A 45 -0.82 -5.83 -11.13
N SER A 46 0.07 -5.79 -12.12
CA SER A 46 0.97 -6.91 -12.44
C SER A 46 1.99 -7.12 -11.33
N SER A 47 2.56 -6.04 -10.81
CA SER A 47 3.46 -6.06 -9.66
C SER A 47 2.76 -6.62 -8.42
N ILE A 48 1.53 -6.20 -8.12
CA ILE A 48 0.77 -6.73 -6.98
C ILE A 48 0.44 -8.21 -7.16
N HIS A 49 0.04 -8.64 -8.37
CA HIS A 49 -0.19 -10.05 -8.65
C HIS A 49 1.06 -10.92 -8.46
N LYS A 50 2.25 -10.41 -8.84
CA LYS A 50 3.52 -11.10 -8.57
C LYS A 50 3.79 -11.21 -7.07
N LEU A 51 3.56 -10.14 -6.30
CA LEU A 51 3.72 -10.15 -4.84
C LEU A 51 2.81 -11.18 -4.17
N LEU A 52 1.55 -11.25 -4.59
CA LEU A 52 0.60 -12.27 -4.11
C LEU A 52 1.02 -13.68 -4.51
N LYS A 53 1.40 -13.89 -5.78
CA LYS A 53 1.79 -15.21 -6.30
C LYS A 53 3.03 -15.76 -5.60
N ASN A 54 3.98 -14.88 -5.30
CA ASN A 54 5.24 -15.24 -4.65
C ASN A 54 5.15 -15.21 -3.11
N LYS A 55 3.96 -14.97 -2.53
CA LYS A 55 3.73 -14.85 -1.07
C LYS A 55 4.68 -13.85 -0.40
N LEU A 56 4.99 -12.75 -1.10
CA LEU A 56 5.84 -11.67 -0.59
C LEU A 56 5.07 -10.66 0.26
N LEU A 57 3.74 -10.78 0.30
CA LEU A 57 2.89 -10.04 1.21
C LEU A 57 2.69 -10.84 2.50
N PRO A 58 2.71 -10.18 3.67
CA PRO A 58 2.29 -10.80 4.92
C PRO A 58 0.91 -11.47 4.79
N GLU A 59 0.81 -12.73 5.23
CA GLU A 59 -0.42 -13.54 5.06
C GLU A 59 -1.63 -12.92 5.77
N ASN A 60 -1.38 -12.19 6.86
CA ASN A 60 -2.40 -11.53 7.66
C ASN A 60 -3.06 -10.33 6.96
N ILE A 61 -2.47 -9.78 5.90
CA ILE A 61 -2.99 -8.62 5.15
C ILE A 61 -4.17 -9.01 4.24
N VAL A 62 -4.19 -10.25 3.73
CA VAL A 62 -5.21 -10.71 2.79
C VAL A 62 -6.36 -11.33 3.58
N LEU A 63 -7.53 -10.68 3.55
CA LEU A 63 -8.70 -11.11 4.33
C LEU A 63 -9.50 -12.25 3.68
N GLY A 64 -9.27 -12.53 2.39
CA GLY A 64 -9.89 -13.67 1.71
C GLY A 64 -9.98 -13.51 0.20
N GLY A 65 -10.32 -14.62 -0.47
CA GLY A 65 -10.54 -14.69 -1.92
C GLY A 65 -9.32 -15.15 -2.75
N TYR A 66 -8.13 -15.23 -2.16
CA TYR A 66 -6.92 -15.70 -2.87
C TYR A 66 -6.67 -17.22 -2.72
N GLU A 67 -7.18 -17.85 -1.66
CA GLU A 67 -6.93 -19.27 -1.36
C GLU A 67 -7.63 -20.23 -2.33
N ASN A 68 -8.82 -19.86 -2.81
CA ASN A 68 -9.59 -20.66 -3.76
C ASN A 68 -9.58 -19.99 -5.13
N ARG A 69 -8.65 -20.39 -6.02
CA ARG A 69 -8.61 -20.00 -7.45
C ARG A 69 -9.95 -20.18 -8.21
N LYS A 70 -10.92 -20.88 -7.62
CA LYS A 70 -12.25 -21.19 -8.16
C LYS A 70 -13.37 -20.26 -7.71
N GLN A 71 -13.20 -19.41 -6.70
CA GLN A 71 -14.25 -18.47 -6.30
C GLN A 71 -14.04 -17.09 -6.94
N LYS A 72 -15.09 -16.55 -7.56
CA LYS A 72 -15.17 -15.17 -8.08
C LYS A 72 -15.22 -14.12 -6.96
N THR A 73 -14.68 -14.41 -5.76
CA THR A 73 -14.67 -13.49 -4.64
C THR A 73 -13.53 -12.51 -4.83
N LYS A 74 -13.87 -11.22 -4.94
CA LYS A 74 -12.89 -10.13 -5.06
C LYS A 74 -11.94 -10.19 -3.86
N VAL A 75 -10.64 -10.18 -4.12
CA VAL A 75 -9.61 -10.13 -3.06
C VAL A 75 -9.77 -8.83 -2.29
N LEU A 76 -9.83 -8.94 -0.96
CA LEU A 76 -9.91 -7.83 -0.04
C LEU A 76 -8.69 -7.81 0.87
N PHE A 77 -8.28 -6.61 1.23
CA PHE A 77 -7.10 -6.34 2.05
C PHE A 77 -7.53 -5.61 3.32
N ASP A 78 -6.93 -5.99 4.45
CA ASP A 78 -7.12 -5.30 5.72
C ASP A 78 -6.37 -3.96 5.71
N THR A 79 -7.10 -2.85 5.81
CA THR A 79 -6.48 -1.53 5.70
C THR A 79 -5.45 -1.27 6.79
N GLU A 80 -5.74 -1.68 8.04
CA GLU A 80 -4.86 -1.41 9.18
C GLU A 80 -3.52 -2.14 9.01
N LYS A 81 -3.57 -3.42 8.61
CA LYS A 81 -2.37 -4.21 8.38
C LYS A 81 -1.59 -3.76 7.16
N VAL A 82 -2.28 -3.27 6.12
CA VAL A 82 -1.61 -2.66 4.96
C VAL A 82 -0.82 -1.42 5.37
N LEU A 83 -1.39 -0.56 6.21
CA LEU A 83 -0.69 0.62 6.72
C LEU A 83 0.49 0.24 7.61
N GLU A 84 0.31 -0.71 8.51
CA GLU A 84 1.37 -1.21 9.38
C GLU A 84 2.53 -1.76 8.56
N TRP A 85 2.24 -2.56 7.54
CA TRP A 85 3.24 -3.08 6.62
C TRP A 85 3.99 -1.97 5.88
N LEU A 86 3.27 -0.97 5.35
CA LEU A 86 3.90 0.17 4.67
C LEU A 86 4.78 1.00 5.60
N ARG A 87 4.38 1.15 6.87
CA ARG A 87 5.19 1.84 7.89
C ARG A 87 6.48 1.07 8.15
N ASN A 88 6.39 -0.24 8.36
CA ASN A 88 7.54 -1.10 8.63
C ASN A 88 8.52 -1.14 7.44
N GLN A 89 8.02 -1.13 6.20
CA GLN A 89 8.89 -1.03 5.02
C GLN A 89 9.67 0.29 5.00
N LYS A 90 9.02 1.42 5.32
CA LYS A 90 9.67 2.73 5.35
C LYS A 90 10.68 2.87 6.48
N GLU A 91 10.38 2.33 7.65
CA GLU A 91 11.34 2.30 8.77
C GLU A 91 12.59 1.49 8.41
N THR A 92 12.41 0.36 7.71
CA THR A 92 13.51 -0.48 7.24
C THR A 92 14.34 0.20 6.14
N GLU A 93 13.69 0.86 5.18
CA GLU A 93 14.36 1.63 4.12
C GLU A 93 15.10 2.87 4.68
N PHE A 94 14.51 3.55 5.66
CA PHE A 94 15.13 4.68 6.35
C PHE A 94 16.35 4.23 7.15
N ALA A 95 16.22 3.14 7.92
CA ALA A 95 17.36 2.55 8.64
C ALA A 95 18.48 2.15 7.67
N HIS A 96 18.17 1.54 6.53
CA HIS A 96 19.17 1.22 5.51
C HIS A 96 19.86 2.43 4.87
N LYS A 97 19.15 3.57 4.74
CA LYS A 97 19.73 4.82 4.23
C LYS A 97 20.60 5.54 5.28
N VAL A 98 20.22 5.48 6.55
CA VAL A 98 20.92 6.20 7.64
C VAL A 98 22.13 5.43 8.18
N PHE A 99 22.05 4.11 8.27
CA PHE A 99 23.10 3.27 8.86
C PHE A 99 24.08 2.65 7.84
N ARG A 100 23.99 3.04 6.56
CA ARG A 100 25.10 2.87 5.60
C ARG A 100 26.04 4.08 5.72
N ILE A 101 26.81 4.13 6.81
CA ILE A 101 28.03 4.94 6.96
C ILE A 101 29.17 3.97 7.23
#